data_AF-A0A7S0CJA5-F1
#
_entry.id   AF-A0A7S0CJA5-F1
#
_cell.length_a   1.000
_cell.length_b   1.000
_cell.length_c   1.000
_cell.angle_alpha   90.00
_cell.angle_beta   90.00
_cell.angle_gamma   90.00
#
_symmetry.space_group_name_H-M   'P 1'
#
loop_
_entity.id
_entity.type
_entity.pdbx_description
1 polymer ?
#
loop_
_entity_poly.entity_id
_entity_poly.type
_entity_poly.pdbx_seq_one_letter_code
_entity_poly.pdbx_strand_id
1 'polypeptide(L)'
;DFTPFQNFKSEIIEIPTVVMTREEEAVKSSTTSEVDHTHTVEYKITNEFRSFVQPTLFPNITTFCTSLTGITQEQIETPPLGGRKFPLVFRNWLTFMSQYPQCLIVTCGDWDLRQMLPRQLTYSDVTYPTGNLLSRWCNIKVCFRELYGRKAGSMTQMLDFLNLPLEGKHHSGIDDCRNIARIVKRMLRDGGERNLEDNEIIFVTSYKSREL
;
A
#
# COMPACT_ATOMS: atom_id res chain seq x y z
N ASP A 1 -23.69 -7.53 -19.50
CA ASP A 1 -22.61 -8.13 -20.30
C ASP A 1 -21.27 -8.00 -19.59
N PHE A 2 -20.91 -9.02 -18.83
CA PHE A 2 -19.58 -9.17 -18.22
C PHE A 2 -18.67 -9.80 -19.28
N THR A 3 -17.80 -9.02 -19.90
CA THR A 3 -16.67 -9.59 -20.65
C THR A 3 -15.70 -10.19 -19.63
N PRO A 4 -15.40 -11.50 -19.69
CA PRO A 4 -14.36 -12.08 -18.86
C PRO A 4 -13.06 -11.44 -19.34
N PHE A 5 -12.40 -10.67 -18.47
CA PHE A 5 -11.06 -10.17 -18.73
C PHE A 5 -10.22 -11.32 -19.25
N GLN A 6 -9.71 -11.17 -20.48
CA GLN A 6 -8.70 -12.01 -21.08
C GLN A 6 -7.65 -12.42 -20.05
N ASN A 7 -7.15 -13.65 -20.17
CA ASN A 7 -6.05 -14.23 -19.39
C ASN A 7 -4.73 -13.44 -19.57
N PHE A 8 -4.68 -12.17 -19.15
CA PHE A 8 -3.45 -11.41 -19.10
C PHE A 8 -2.60 -11.98 -17.96
N LYS A 9 -1.46 -12.55 -18.33
CA LYS A 9 -0.44 -12.98 -17.38
C LYS A 9 0.35 -11.74 -16.97
N SER A 10 0.34 -11.43 -15.68
CA SER A 10 1.08 -10.30 -15.11
C SER A 10 2.10 -10.81 -14.10
N GLU A 11 3.23 -10.12 -13.94
CA GLU A 11 4.22 -10.37 -12.88
C GLU A 11 4.42 -9.10 -12.04
N ILE A 12 4.63 -9.27 -10.73
CA ILE A 12 4.98 -8.17 -9.82
C ILE A 12 6.37 -7.66 -10.21
N ILE A 13 6.49 -6.35 -10.38
CA ILE A 13 7.75 -5.65 -10.71
C ILE A 13 8.16 -4.65 -9.62
N GLU A 14 7.27 -4.34 -8.67
CA GLU A 14 7.56 -3.51 -7.50
C GLU A 14 6.78 -4.02 -6.28
N ILE A 15 7.47 -4.12 -5.14
CA ILE A 15 6.88 -4.31 -3.81
C ILE A 15 7.18 -3.06 -2.97
N PRO A 16 6.23 -2.12 -2.87
CA PRO A 16 6.31 -0.96 -2.01
C PRO A 16 5.44 -1.12 -0.76
N THR A 17 5.87 -0.54 0.34
CA THR A 17 5.09 -0.46 1.57
C THR A 17 5.49 0.80 2.34
N VAL A 18 4.51 1.52 2.88
CA VAL A 18 4.76 2.54 3.90
C VAL A 18 4.12 2.13 5.22
N VAL A 19 4.79 2.47 6.32
CA VAL A 19 4.34 2.19 7.69
C VAL A 19 3.84 3.46 8.30
N MET A 20 2.59 3.47 8.74
CA MET A 20 2.03 4.54 9.54
C MET A 20 1.89 4.07 10.99
N THR A 21 2.45 4.83 11.92
CA THR A 21 2.34 4.54 13.36
C THR A 21 1.48 5.58 14.05
N ARG A 22 0.71 5.11 15.03
CA ARG A 22 -0.04 5.96 15.95
C ARG A 22 0.93 6.55 16.98
N GLU A 23 1.00 7.87 17.04
CA GLU A 23 1.74 8.61 18.07
C GLU A 23 0.74 9.37 18.95
N GLU A 24 0.94 9.27 20.25
CA GLU A 24 0.24 10.13 21.22
C GLU A 24 1.09 11.39 21.43
N GLU A 25 0.54 12.57 21.13
CA GLU A 25 1.21 13.81 21.49
C GLU A 25 1.11 14.03 23.01
N ALA A 26 2.26 14.04 23.68
CA ALA A 26 2.35 14.52 25.06
C ALA A 26 2.16 16.04 25.05
N VAL A 27 0.98 16.51 25.48
CA VAL A 27 0.72 17.95 25.64
C VAL A 27 1.68 18.52 26.68
N LYS A 28 2.58 19.42 26.27
CA LYS A 28 3.34 20.25 27.21
C LYS A 28 2.37 21.24 27.85
N SER A 29 2.04 21.01 29.11
CA SER A 29 1.27 21.93 29.96
C SER A 29 1.92 23.32 29.97
N SER A 30 1.42 24.25 29.16
CA SER A 30 1.57 25.68 29.38
C SER A 30 0.27 26.18 30.01
N THR A 31 0.40 26.61 31.26
CA THR A 31 -0.62 27.26 32.10
C THR A 31 -1.53 28.22 31.35
N THR A 32 -2.82 27.90 31.26
CA THR A 32 -3.96 28.73 31.73
C THR A 32 -5.28 27.99 31.51
N SER A 33 -6.21 28.23 32.41
CA SER A 33 -7.39 27.43 32.71
C SER A 33 -8.42 27.38 31.58
N GLU A 34 -8.61 26.22 30.98
CA GLU A 34 -9.89 25.63 30.54
C GLU A 34 -9.58 24.21 30.03
N VAL A 35 -10.13 23.20 30.71
CA VAL A 35 -9.79 21.78 30.47
C VAL A 35 -10.68 21.23 29.36
N ASP A 36 -10.15 21.19 28.14
CA ASP A 36 -10.55 20.23 27.13
C ASP A 36 -9.36 19.28 26.91
N HIS A 37 -9.40 18.11 27.54
CA HIS A 37 -8.36 17.09 27.38
C HIS A 37 -8.63 16.27 26.11
N THR A 38 -8.51 16.91 24.95
CA THR A 38 -8.46 16.20 23.67
C THR A 38 -7.04 15.71 23.43
N HIS A 39 -6.76 14.45 23.81
CA HIS A 39 -5.55 13.78 23.34
C HIS A 39 -5.63 13.68 21.81
N THR A 40 -4.87 14.51 21.09
CA THR A 40 -4.76 14.45 19.63
C THR A 40 -3.89 13.26 19.25
N VAL A 41 -4.55 12.18 18.84
CA VAL A 41 -3.88 11.03 18.22
C VAL A 41 -3.43 11.44 16.82
N GLU A 42 -2.15 11.28 16.50
CA GLU A 42 -1.64 11.51 15.16
C GLU A 42 -1.07 10.23 14.55
N TYR A 43 -1.34 10.00 13.26
CA TYR A 43 -0.67 8.98 12.48
C TYR A 43 0.38 9.60 11.56
N LYS A 44 1.60 9.06 11.60
CA LYS A 44 2.73 9.51 10.78
C LYS A 44 3.37 8.35 10.03
N ILE A 45 3.83 8.61 8.81
CA ILE A 45 4.67 7.66 8.09
C ILE A 45 6.03 7.63 8.79
N THR A 46 6.43 6.48 9.30
CA THR A 46 7.67 6.31 10.09
C THR A 46 8.69 5.39 9.45
N ASN A 47 8.27 4.55 8.51
CA ASN A 47 9.19 3.69 7.77
C ASN A 47 8.65 3.33 6.38
N GLU A 48 9.53 2.88 5.50
CA GLU A 48 9.18 2.45 4.16
C GLU A 48 9.99 1.21 3.74
N PHE A 49 9.35 0.33 2.99
CA PHE A 49 10.01 -0.72 2.23
C PHE A 49 9.77 -0.48 0.75
N ARG A 50 10.81 -0.57 -0.06
CA ARG A 50 10.70 -0.55 -1.51
C ARG A 50 11.73 -1.48 -2.11
N SER A 51 11.29 -2.36 -3.01
CA SER A 51 12.19 -3.13 -3.87
C SER A 51 11.53 -3.37 -5.21
N PHE A 52 12.33 -3.29 -6.26
CA PHE A 52 11.92 -3.79 -7.56
C PHE A 52 12.09 -5.30 -7.61
N VAL A 53 11.31 -5.93 -8.48
CA VAL A 53 11.35 -7.37 -8.73
C VAL A 53 11.71 -7.56 -10.19
N GLN A 54 12.77 -8.31 -10.44
CA GLN A 54 13.12 -8.71 -11.80
C GLN A 54 12.23 -9.90 -12.19
N PRO A 55 11.31 -9.74 -13.17
CA PRO A 55 10.40 -10.78 -13.61
C PRO A 55 11.16 -11.95 -14.25
N THR A 56 10.48 -13.09 -14.36
CA THR A 56 11.05 -14.33 -14.89
C THR A 56 10.26 -14.88 -16.07
N LEU A 57 8.93 -14.77 -16.05
CA LEU A 57 8.08 -15.20 -17.16
C LEU A 57 8.16 -14.21 -18.33
N PHE A 58 8.24 -12.92 -18.04
CA PHE A 58 8.32 -11.84 -19.02
C PHE A 58 9.42 -10.82 -18.64
N PRO A 59 10.71 -11.15 -18.90
CA PRO A 59 11.85 -10.37 -18.40
C PRO A 59 11.94 -8.91 -18.89
N ASN A 60 11.43 -8.61 -20.08
CA ASN A 60 11.61 -7.29 -20.74
C ASN A 60 10.42 -6.37 -20.49
N ILE A 61 10.58 -5.27 -19.75
CA ILE A 61 9.54 -4.26 -19.53
C ILE A 61 9.12 -3.59 -20.84
N THR A 62 7.82 -3.55 -21.11
CA THR A 62 7.28 -2.86 -22.28
C THR A 62 7.31 -1.34 -22.11
N THR A 63 7.32 -0.62 -23.23
CA THR A 63 7.16 0.84 -23.24
C THR A 63 5.87 1.28 -22.53
N PHE A 64 4.76 0.57 -22.74
CA PHE A 64 3.51 0.81 -22.03
C PHE A 64 3.69 0.73 -20.51
N CYS A 65 4.33 -0.33 -20.01
CA CYS A 65 4.57 -0.52 -18.59
C CYS A 65 5.48 0.59 -18.02
N THR A 66 6.53 0.99 -18.74
CA THR A 66 7.39 2.11 -18.35
C THR A 66 6.63 3.43 -18.33
N SER A 67 5.82 3.73 -19.35
CA SER A 67 5.01 4.95 -19.40
C SER A 67 4.04 5.02 -18.22
N LEU A 68 3.33 3.93 -17.97
CA LEU A 68 2.35 3.82 -16.88
C LEU A 68 3.03 3.95 -15.52
N THR A 69 3.95 3.04 -15.18
CA THR A 69 4.51 2.91 -13.82
C THR A 69 5.72 3.80 -13.55
N GLY A 70 6.43 4.21 -14.60
CA GLY A 70 7.74 4.84 -14.50
C GLY A 70 8.90 3.88 -14.26
N ILE A 71 8.64 2.58 -14.15
CA ILE A 71 9.67 1.56 -13.89
C ILE A 71 10.39 1.23 -15.21
N THR A 72 11.72 1.36 -15.21
CA THR A 72 12.57 1.02 -16.35
C THR A 72 13.17 -0.37 -16.23
N GLN A 73 13.69 -0.91 -17.34
CA GLN A 73 14.44 -2.17 -17.34
C GLN A 73 15.67 -2.09 -16.40
N GLU A 74 16.39 -0.97 -16.44
CA GLU A 74 17.57 -0.76 -15.61
C GLU A 74 17.24 -0.84 -14.11
N GLN A 75 16.12 -0.25 -13.69
CA GLN A 75 15.68 -0.24 -12.30
C GLN A 75 15.38 -1.64 -11.74
N ILE A 76 14.82 -2.53 -12.55
CA ILE A 76 14.52 -3.91 -12.09
C ILE A 76 15.75 -4.82 -12.15
N GLU A 77 16.75 -4.50 -12.97
CA GLU A 77 17.96 -5.31 -13.16
C GLU A 77 19.12 -4.88 -12.26
N THR A 78 19.12 -3.64 -11.77
CA THR A 78 20.28 -3.06 -11.10
C THR A 78 20.06 -2.88 -9.58
N PRO A 79 21.01 -3.32 -8.73
CA PRO A 79 21.01 -2.98 -7.30
C PRO A 79 21.09 -1.45 -7.06
N PRO A 80 20.72 -0.94 -5.87
CA PRO A 80 20.37 -1.70 -4.66
C PRO A 80 18.89 -2.09 -4.57
N LEU A 81 18.00 -1.49 -5.37
CA LEU A 81 16.55 -1.74 -5.31
C LEU A 81 16.11 -2.88 -6.23
N GLY A 82 16.78 -3.07 -7.38
CA GLY A 82 16.54 -4.16 -8.32
C GLY A 82 17.58 -5.28 -8.23
N GLY A 83 17.72 -6.04 -9.31
CA GLY A 83 18.66 -7.16 -9.43
C GLY A 83 18.27 -8.40 -8.63
N ARG A 84 17.01 -8.49 -8.19
CA ARG A 84 16.51 -9.59 -7.33
C ARG A 84 15.22 -10.17 -7.87
N LYS A 85 15.10 -11.50 -7.78
CA LYS A 85 13.89 -12.25 -8.14
C LYS A 85 12.87 -12.20 -7.01
N PHE A 86 11.61 -12.47 -7.36
CA PHE A 86 10.48 -12.38 -6.44
C PHE A 86 10.67 -13.13 -5.12
N PRO A 87 11.16 -14.40 -5.06
CA PRO A 87 11.30 -15.10 -3.78
C PRO A 87 12.19 -14.36 -2.76
N LEU A 88 13.29 -13.76 -3.21
CA LEU A 88 14.19 -13.01 -2.34
C LEU A 88 13.56 -11.68 -1.91
N VAL A 89 12.93 -10.96 -2.84
CA VAL A 89 12.27 -9.68 -2.52
C VAL A 89 11.12 -9.91 -1.54
N PHE A 90 10.31 -10.94 -1.76
CA PHE A 90 9.21 -11.30 -0.89
C PHE A 90 9.68 -11.73 0.50
N ARG A 91 10.75 -12.53 0.60
CA ARG A 91 11.36 -12.86 1.90
C ARG A 91 11.84 -11.61 2.64
N ASN A 92 12.50 -10.68 1.96
CA ASN A 92 12.97 -9.44 2.58
C ASN A 92 11.78 -8.58 3.04
N TRP A 93 10.69 -8.56 2.26
CA TRP A 93 9.46 -7.90 2.66
C TRP A 93 8.83 -8.56 3.88
N LEU A 94 8.76 -9.89 3.97
CA LEU A 94 8.28 -10.58 5.17
C LEU A 94 9.14 -10.28 6.40
N THR A 95 10.46 -10.22 6.26
CA THR A 95 11.37 -9.80 7.35
C THR A 95 11.08 -8.36 7.77
N PHE A 96 10.82 -7.46 6.83
CA PHE A 96 10.39 -6.10 7.13
C PHE A 96 9.08 -6.09 7.92
N MET A 97 8.06 -6.82 7.44
CA MET A 97 6.75 -6.90 8.08
C MET A 97 6.80 -7.50 9.49
N SER A 98 7.71 -8.45 9.75
CA SER A 98 7.84 -9.10 11.06
C SER A 98 8.25 -8.16 12.21
N GLN A 99 8.74 -6.96 11.89
CA GLN A 99 9.05 -5.92 12.89
C GLN A 99 7.79 -5.28 13.48
N TYR A 100 6.61 -5.57 12.90
CA TYR A 100 5.36 -4.88 13.19
C TYR A 100 4.20 -5.89 13.36
N PRO A 101 4.19 -6.70 14.43
CA PRO A 101 3.26 -7.82 14.60
C PRO A 101 1.79 -7.43 14.82
N GLN A 102 1.52 -6.18 15.23
CA GLN A 102 0.16 -5.67 15.52
C GLN A 102 -0.40 -4.79 14.40
N CYS A 103 0.05 -5.02 13.18
CA CYS A 103 -0.32 -4.18 12.05
C CYS A 103 -1.64 -4.59 11.38
N LEU A 104 -2.28 -3.61 10.74
CA LEU A 104 -3.31 -3.82 9.73
C LEU A 104 -2.74 -3.50 8.35
N ILE A 105 -2.84 -4.44 7.40
CA ILE A 105 -2.51 -4.17 6.00
C ILE A 105 -3.69 -3.46 5.34
N VAL A 106 -3.37 -2.43 4.56
CA VAL A 106 -4.28 -1.54 3.88
C VAL A 106 -3.93 -1.46 2.40
N THR A 107 -4.92 -1.63 1.53
CA THR A 107 -4.78 -1.59 0.07
C THR A 107 -5.85 -0.71 -0.58
N CYS A 108 -5.59 -0.25 -1.81
CA CYS A 108 -6.56 0.51 -2.61
C CYS A 108 -7.37 -0.40 -3.56
N GLY A 109 -8.21 -1.23 -2.97
CA GLY A 109 -8.91 -2.31 -3.67
C GLY A 109 -8.36 -3.68 -3.30
N ASP A 110 -9.04 -4.74 -3.71
CA ASP A 110 -8.66 -6.11 -3.35
C ASP A 110 -7.62 -6.73 -4.29
N TRP A 111 -7.35 -6.10 -5.43
CA TRP A 111 -6.60 -6.72 -6.52
C TRP A 111 -5.18 -7.14 -6.10
N ASP A 112 -4.47 -6.31 -5.34
CA ASP A 112 -3.10 -6.55 -4.88
C ASP A 112 -2.95 -7.87 -4.11
N LEU A 113 -3.75 -8.07 -3.05
CA LEU A 113 -3.64 -9.21 -2.15
C LEU A 113 -4.55 -10.38 -2.53
N ARG A 114 -5.73 -10.11 -3.11
CA ARG A 114 -6.68 -11.15 -3.50
C ARG A 114 -6.33 -11.83 -4.82
N GLN A 115 -5.65 -11.13 -5.73
CA GLN A 115 -5.38 -11.63 -7.08
C GLN A 115 -3.89 -11.67 -7.40
N MET A 116 -3.19 -10.52 -7.29
CA MET A 116 -1.84 -10.39 -7.83
C MET A 116 -0.81 -11.18 -7.02
N LEU A 117 -0.80 -11.04 -5.70
CA LEU A 117 0.14 -11.78 -4.84
C LEU A 117 -0.05 -13.32 -4.93
N PRO A 118 -1.26 -13.90 -4.82
CA PRO A 118 -1.45 -15.35 -4.99
C PRO A 118 -0.97 -15.87 -6.35
N ARG A 119 -1.19 -15.12 -7.44
CA ARG A 119 -0.67 -15.47 -8.77
C ARG A 119 0.86 -15.46 -8.79
N GLN A 120 1.49 -14.42 -8.26
CA GLN A 120 2.95 -14.31 -8.24
C GLN A 120 3.60 -15.42 -7.40
N LEU A 121 3.01 -15.76 -6.25
CA LEU A 121 3.45 -16.89 -5.41
C LEU A 121 3.41 -18.20 -6.21
N THR A 122 2.33 -18.42 -6.97
CA THR A 122 2.19 -19.59 -7.86
C THR A 122 3.26 -19.60 -8.96
N TYR A 123 3.49 -18.46 -9.64
CA TYR A 123 4.50 -18.36 -10.69
C TYR A 123 5.93 -18.56 -10.20
N SER A 124 6.19 -18.26 -8.93
CA SER A 124 7.53 -18.28 -8.35
C SER A 124 7.79 -19.51 -7.49
N ASP A 125 6.85 -20.46 -7.43
CA ASP A 125 6.88 -21.64 -6.56
C ASP A 125 7.19 -21.28 -5.09
N VAL A 126 6.54 -20.23 -4.59
CA VAL A 126 6.69 -19.76 -3.21
C VAL A 126 5.43 -20.10 -2.44
N THR A 127 5.59 -20.87 -1.36
CA THR A 127 4.48 -21.22 -0.46
C THR A 127 3.90 -19.97 0.18
N TYR A 128 2.56 -19.87 0.18
CA TYR A 128 1.86 -18.81 0.90
C TYR A 128 2.21 -18.90 2.40
N PRO A 129 2.65 -17.80 3.03
CA PRO A 129 2.98 -17.82 4.46
C PRO A 129 1.75 -18.25 5.27
N THR A 130 1.88 -19.35 6.01
CA THR A 130 0.82 -19.83 6.92
C THR A 130 0.81 -18.95 8.17
N GLY A 131 0.07 -17.84 8.12
CA GLY A 131 -0.09 -16.89 9.21
C GLY A 131 -1.15 -15.84 8.89
N ASN A 132 -1.71 -15.21 9.92
CA ASN A 132 -2.86 -14.31 9.75
C ASN A 132 -2.52 -13.02 8.97
N LEU A 133 -1.24 -12.64 8.91
CA LEU A 133 -0.77 -11.36 8.37
C LEU A 133 -1.31 -11.04 6.97
N LEU A 134 -1.28 -12.01 6.05
CA LEU A 134 -1.73 -11.82 4.67
C LEU A 134 -3.14 -12.37 4.42
N SER A 135 -3.80 -12.90 5.45
CA SER A 135 -5.15 -13.47 5.33
C SER A 135 -6.26 -12.43 5.51
N ARG A 136 -5.92 -11.25 6.03
CA ARG A 136 -6.84 -10.15 6.32
C ARG A 136 -6.18 -8.83 5.94
N TRP A 137 -6.90 -7.98 5.24
CA TRP A 137 -6.51 -6.62 4.92
C TRP A 137 -7.74 -5.71 4.92
N CYS A 138 -7.51 -4.41 5.07
CA CYS A 138 -8.49 -3.37 4.90
C CYS A 138 -8.41 -2.82 3.47
N ASN A 139 -9.51 -2.93 2.75
CA ASN A 139 -9.66 -2.26 1.47
C ASN A 139 -10.21 -0.84 1.73
N ILE A 140 -9.37 0.18 1.58
CA ILE A 140 -9.75 1.57 1.91
C ILE A 140 -10.97 2.06 1.15
N LYS A 141 -11.27 1.48 -0.03
CA LYS A 141 -12.42 1.90 -0.83
C LYS A 141 -13.74 1.56 -0.15
N VAL A 142 -13.75 0.50 0.67
CA VAL A 142 -14.91 0.11 1.47
C VAL A 142 -15.09 1.13 2.60
N CYS A 143 -14.06 1.33 3.42
CA CYS A 143 -14.07 2.27 4.54
C CYS A 143 -14.35 3.72 4.09
N PHE A 144 -13.79 4.15 2.95
CA PHE A 144 -14.02 5.48 2.39
C PHE A 144 -15.49 5.67 2.00
N ARG A 145 -16.11 4.64 1.43
CA ARG A 145 -17.53 4.70 1.06
C ARG A 145 -18.44 4.75 2.29
N GLU A 146 -18.10 3.98 3.32
CA GLU A 146 -18.85 3.97 4.58
C GLU A 146 -18.77 5.32 5.30
N LEU A 147 -17.56 5.90 5.37
CA LEU A 147 -17.36 7.20 6.03
C LEU A 147 -18.01 8.37 5.28
N TYR A 148 -17.82 8.47 3.96
CA TYR A 148 -18.25 9.65 3.19
C TYR A 148 -19.55 9.46 2.42
N GLY A 149 -20.21 8.29 2.54
CA GLY A 149 -21.45 7.98 1.83
C GLY A 149 -21.33 8.00 0.30
N ARG A 150 -20.11 7.90 -0.24
CA ARG A 150 -19.82 8.05 -1.68
C ARG A 150 -18.98 6.91 -2.19
N LYS A 151 -19.24 6.45 -3.42
CA LYS A 151 -18.41 5.41 -4.05
C LYS A 151 -16.95 5.88 -4.13
N ALA A 152 -16.06 5.14 -3.47
CA ALA A 152 -14.62 5.30 -3.62
C ALA A 152 -14.20 4.81 -5.02
N GLY A 153 -13.68 5.74 -5.82
CA GLY A 153 -13.23 5.49 -7.18
C GLY A 153 -11.80 4.98 -7.25
N SER A 154 -10.95 5.62 -8.05
CA SER A 154 -9.49 5.48 -7.99
C SER A 154 -8.91 6.18 -6.75
N MET A 155 -7.63 5.94 -6.47
CA MET A 155 -6.89 6.71 -5.48
C MET A 155 -6.96 8.22 -5.78
N THR A 156 -6.76 8.61 -7.05
CA THR A 156 -6.85 10.02 -7.45
C THR A 156 -8.23 10.63 -7.21
N GLN A 157 -9.30 9.88 -7.46
CA GLN A 157 -10.66 10.36 -7.16
C GLN A 157 -10.92 10.54 -5.66
N MET A 158 -10.31 9.71 -4.81
CA MET A 158 -10.36 9.90 -3.35
C MET A 158 -9.54 11.12 -2.92
N LEU A 159 -8.35 11.33 -3.48
CA LEU A 159 -7.53 12.52 -3.24
C LEU A 159 -8.28 13.79 -3.61
N ASP A 160 -8.86 13.84 -4.81
CA ASP A 160 -9.62 14.99 -5.32
C ASP A 160 -10.80 15.31 -4.40
N PHE A 161 -11.56 14.29 -3.97
CA PHE A 161 -12.68 14.48 -3.05
C PHE A 161 -12.24 15.09 -1.71
N LEU A 162 -11.08 14.67 -1.20
CA LEU A 162 -10.53 15.16 0.06
C LEU A 162 -9.79 16.50 -0.07
N ASN A 163 -9.71 17.07 -1.28
CA ASN A 163 -8.89 18.23 -1.60
C ASN A 163 -7.40 18.03 -1.24
N LEU A 164 -6.89 16.81 -1.45
CA LEU A 164 -5.48 16.48 -1.29
C LEU A 164 -4.82 16.44 -2.68
N PRO A 165 -3.75 17.22 -2.94
CA PRO A 165 -3.03 17.11 -4.20
C PRO A 165 -2.32 15.76 -4.29
N LEU A 166 -2.26 15.18 -5.49
CA LEU A 166 -1.40 14.02 -5.76
C LEU A 166 0.07 14.43 -5.54
N GLU A 167 0.78 13.66 -4.72
CA GLU A 167 2.23 13.82 -4.52
C GLU A 167 3.00 12.72 -5.25
N GLY A 168 4.06 13.07 -5.99
CA GLY A 168 4.85 12.11 -6.76
C GLY A 168 4.17 11.65 -8.06
N LYS A 169 4.50 10.44 -8.53
CA LYS A 169 3.99 9.91 -9.80
C LYS A 169 2.84 8.93 -9.58
N HIS A 170 1.67 9.20 -10.15
CA HIS A 170 0.59 8.20 -10.18
C HIS A 170 1.08 6.93 -10.88
N HIS A 171 0.80 5.77 -10.28
CA HIS A 171 1.23 4.43 -10.69
C HIS A 171 2.70 4.08 -10.40
N SER A 172 3.47 4.98 -9.78
CA SER A 172 4.65 4.61 -9.00
C SER A 172 4.14 3.99 -7.69
N GLY A 173 4.48 2.74 -7.40
CA GLY A 173 3.85 2.03 -6.29
C GLY A 173 4.19 2.62 -4.93
N ILE A 174 5.40 3.15 -4.74
CA ILE A 174 5.73 3.84 -3.49
C ILE A 174 4.98 5.17 -3.32
N ASP A 175 4.80 5.93 -4.41
CA ASP A 175 4.07 7.21 -4.33
C ASP A 175 2.58 6.97 -4.14
N ASP A 176 2.03 5.93 -4.77
CA ASP A 176 0.66 5.48 -4.51
C ASP A 176 0.50 5.07 -3.03
N CYS A 177 1.46 4.35 -2.44
CA CYS A 177 1.42 4.01 -1.01
C CYS A 177 1.42 5.26 -0.11
N ARG A 178 2.26 6.25 -0.40
CA ARG A 178 2.29 7.53 0.35
C ARG A 178 0.98 8.30 0.23
N ASN A 179 0.40 8.38 -0.97
CA ASN A 179 -0.88 9.05 -1.18
C ASN A 179 -2.04 8.31 -0.50
N ILE A 180 -2.06 6.98 -0.56
CA ILE A 180 -3.04 6.18 0.18
C ILE A 180 -2.88 6.41 1.69
N ALA A 181 -1.65 6.46 2.22
CA ALA A 181 -1.40 6.80 3.62
C ALA A 181 -1.93 8.20 3.99
N ARG A 182 -1.80 9.20 3.09
CA ARG A 182 -2.40 10.53 3.28
C ARG A 182 -3.93 10.49 3.30
N ILE A 183 -4.55 9.66 2.46
CA ILE A 183 -6.00 9.41 2.47
C ILE A 183 -6.41 8.77 3.80
N VAL A 184 -5.72 7.72 4.24
CA VAL A 184 -5.98 7.04 5.52
C VAL A 184 -5.86 8.02 6.69
N LYS A 185 -4.80 8.83 6.72
CA LYS A 185 -4.60 9.88 7.73
C LYS A 185 -5.77 10.88 7.76
N ARG A 186 -6.25 11.29 6.59
CA ARG A 186 -7.38 12.20 6.50
C ARG A 186 -8.68 11.55 6.95
N MET A 187 -8.94 10.31 6.55
CA MET A 187 -10.10 9.55 6.99
C MET A 187 -10.14 9.42 8.52
N LEU A 188 -9.03 9.05 9.14
CA LEU A 188 -8.92 8.96 10.61
C LEU A 188 -9.24 10.30 11.30
N ARG A 189 -8.79 11.43 10.74
CA ARG A 189 -9.12 12.77 11.25
C ARG A 189 -10.59 13.14 11.08
N ASP A 190 -11.23 12.66 10.02
CA ASP A 190 -12.64 12.92 9.72
C ASP A 190 -13.59 11.97 10.50
N GLY A 191 -13.08 11.15 11.43
CA GLY A 191 -13.85 10.18 12.22
C GLY A 191 -14.00 8.81 11.57
N GLY A 192 -13.09 8.45 10.67
CA GLY A 192 -13.08 7.19 9.92
C GLY A 192 -12.87 5.97 10.80
N GLU A 193 -13.96 5.21 10.95
CA GLU A 193 -14.16 3.91 11.62
C GLU A 193 -13.12 3.37 12.62
N ARG A 194 -13.67 2.83 13.72
CA ARG A 194 -13.01 1.97 14.73
C ARG A 194 -12.00 0.97 14.16
N ASN A 195 -12.29 0.39 12.99
CA ASN A 195 -11.45 -0.62 12.35
C ASN A 195 -10.03 -0.14 12.00
N LEU A 196 -9.84 1.15 11.72
CA LEU A 196 -8.51 1.74 11.51
C LEU A 196 -7.94 2.29 12.82
N GLU A 197 -8.77 2.93 13.64
CA GLU A 197 -8.37 3.58 14.91
C GLU A 197 -7.83 2.61 15.96
N ASP A 198 -8.29 1.35 15.97
CA ASP A 198 -7.88 0.34 16.94
C ASP A 198 -6.46 -0.21 16.69
N ASN A 199 -5.81 0.13 15.56
CA ASN A 199 -4.49 -0.40 15.23
C ASN A 199 -3.38 0.59 15.56
N GLU A 200 -2.38 0.12 16.31
CA GLU A 200 -1.18 0.90 16.60
C GLU A 200 -0.34 1.17 15.34
N ILE A 201 -0.41 0.26 14.35
CA ILE A 201 0.41 0.30 13.13
C ILE A 201 -0.44 -0.06 11.90
N ILE A 202 -0.31 0.75 10.84
CA ILE A 202 -0.99 0.54 9.56
C ILE A 202 0.04 0.41 8.45
N PHE A 203 -0.05 -0.66 7.66
CA PHE A 203 0.76 -0.87 6.47
C PHE A 203 -0.01 -0.57 5.22
N VAL A 204 0.51 0.30 4.38
CA VAL A 204 -0.09 0.59 3.10
C VAL A 204 0.78 0.02 1.99
N THR A 205 0.22 -0.87 1.16
CA THR A 205 0.93 -1.49 0.03
C THR A 205 0.12 -1.38 -1.27
N SER A 206 0.83 -1.24 -2.39
CA SER A 206 0.26 -1.27 -3.74
C SER A 206 1.28 -1.89 -4.69
N TYR A 207 1.05 -3.15 -5.07
CA TYR A 207 1.94 -3.83 -6.01
C TYR A 207 1.77 -3.23 -7.40
N LYS A 208 2.89 -3.09 -8.11
CA LYS A 208 2.86 -2.86 -9.55
C LYS A 208 3.15 -4.14 -10.26
N SER A 209 2.26 -4.49 -11.17
CA SER A 209 2.48 -5.57 -12.10
C SER A 209 2.61 -5.02 -13.50
N ARG A 210 3.37 -5.73 -14.32
CA ARG A 210 3.32 -5.53 -15.76
C ARG A 210 2.18 -6.34 -16.35
N GLU A 211 1.29 -5.69 -17.09
CA GLU A 211 0.32 -6.35 -17.98
C GLU A 211 0.92 -6.54 -19.38
N LEU A 212 0.47 -7.58 -20.09
CA LEU A 212 0.83 -7.85 -21.50
C LEU A 212 -0.04 -7.04 -22.46
#